data_AF-A0A2D5S4H1-F1
#
_entry.id   AF-A0A2D5S4H1-F1
#
_cell.length_a   1.000
_cell.length_b   1.000
_cell.length_c   1.000
_cell.angle_alpha   90.00
_cell.angle_beta   90.00
_cell.angle_gamma   90.00
#
_symmetry.space_group_name_H-M   'P 1'
#
loop_
_entity.id
_entity.type
_entity.pdbx_description
1 polymer ?
#
loop_
_entity_poly.entity_id
_entity_poly.type
_entity_poly.pdbx_seq_one_letter_code
_entity_poly.pdbx_strand_id
1 'polypeptide(L)'
;MSDSSTPGQEPSEDPSSATGGPAADWGSAYPVEAFDFVREGLDHTVHSLHGPMVDLDEQQDRHVDGRQLSLGLRDHAIRRFGLLAHPVLSNWNITRSDDFGRIVYAMIQQGTMSRTDRDRLEDFFGVFDFDVAFCDEAVEDVLREFRDEERVRG
;
A
#
# COMPACT_ATOMS: atom_id res chain seq x y z
N MET A 1 -45.36 2.97 47.52
CA MET A 1 -44.56 1.73 47.62
C MET A 1 -45.17 0.71 46.68
N SER A 2 -44.68 0.68 45.44
CA SER A 2 -44.80 -0.46 44.52
C SER A 2 -43.56 -0.41 43.65
N ASP A 3 -42.75 -1.44 43.81
CA ASP A 3 -41.49 -1.72 43.16
C ASP A 3 -41.73 -2.80 42.09
N SER A 4 -40.76 -3.02 41.19
CA SER A 4 -40.71 -4.09 40.14
C SER A 4 -41.44 -3.75 38.82
N SER A 5 -40.93 -3.94 37.60
CA SER A 5 -39.73 -4.67 37.14
C SER A 5 -39.44 -4.43 35.63
N THR A 6 -38.16 -4.20 35.29
CA THR A 6 -37.35 -4.85 34.20
C THR A 6 -37.52 -4.43 32.71
N PRO A 7 -36.49 -4.58 31.81
CA PRO A 7 -35.03 -4.73 31.96
C PRO A 7 -34.20 -3.62 31.25
N GLY A 8 -32.93 -3.53 31.65
CA GLY A 8 -31.91 -2.78 30.92
C GLY A 8 -31.63 -3.40 29.55
N GLN A 9 -31.70 -2.57 28.52
CA GLN A 9 -31.25 -2.86 27.17
C GLN A 9 -29.71 -2.92 27.17
N GLU A 10 -29.19 -4.01 26.61
CA GLU A 10 -27.78 -4.37 26.49
C GLU A 10 -26.94 -3.26 25.83
N PRO A 11 -25.67 -3.06 26.23
CA PRO A 11 -24.74 -2.32 25.40
C PRO A 11 -24.51 -3.10 24.10
N SER A 12 -24.74 -2.45 22.97
CA SER A 12 -24.41 -2.94 21.64
C SER A 12 -22.91 -3.25 21.58
N GLU A 13 -22.57 -4.53 21.70
CA GLU A 13 -21.23 -5.04 21.40
C GLU A 13 -21.03 -4.92 19.88
N ASP A 14 -20.20 -3.95 19.47
CA ASP A 14 -19.70 -3.88 18.10
C ASP A 14 -18.98 -5.20 17.76
N PRO A 15 -19.37 -5.92 16.69
CA PRO A 15 -18.66 -7.14 16.30
C PRO A 15 -17.31 -6.87 15.60
N SER A 16 -16.77 -5.65 15.67
CA SER A 16 -15.42 -5.32 15.20
C SER A 16 -14.35 -5.70 16.22
N SER A 17 -14.41 -6.96 16.67
CA SER A 17 -13.44 -7.58 17.57
C SER A 17 -13.16 -9.00 17.07
N ALA A 18 -12.92 -9.15 15.77
CA ALA A 18 -12.48 -10.41 15.19
C ALA A 18 -10.95 -10.43 15.06
N THR A 19 -10.31 -10.97 16.09
CA THR A 19 -9.11 -11.82 16.01
C THR A 19 -7.87 -11.18 15.35
N GLY A 20 -7.16 -10.34 16.10
CA GLY A 20 -5.72 -10.21 15.92
C GLY A 20 -5.02 -11.40 16.58
N GLY A 21 -4.42 -12.30 15.81
CA GLY A 21 -3.41 -13.25 16.31
C GLY A 21 -2.23 -12.51 16.97
N PRO A 22 -1.21 -13.21 17.52
CA PRO A 22 -0.09 -12.53 18.19
C PRO A 22 0.43 -11.43 17.27
N ALA A 23 0.33 -10.18 17.76
CA ALA A 23 0.59 -8.97 17.01
C ALA A 23 1.93 -9.16 16.28
N ALA A 24 1.84 -9.47 14.99
CA ALA A 24 3.02 -9.63 14.19
C ALA A 24 3.65 -8.25 14.14
N ASP A 25 4.82 -8.14 14.76
CA ASP A 25 5.63 -6.93 14.81
C ASP A 25 6.24 -6.71 13.42
N TRP A 26 5.37 -6.49 12.42
CA TRP A 26 5.77 -6.13 11.07
C TRP A 26 6.53 -4.81 11.06
N GLY A 27 6.35 -3.98 12.09
CA GLY A 27 7.00 -2.69 12.25
C GLY A 27 8.52 -2.77 12.48
N SER A 28 9.01 -3.80 13.16
CA SER A 28 10.46 -3.95 13.42
C SER A 28 11.24 -4.64 12.30
N ALA A 29 10.56 -5.28 11.35
CA ALA A 29 11.19 -6.02 10.26
C ALA A 29 11.71 -5.12 9.12
N TYR A 30 11.24 -3.87 9.03
CA TYR A 30 11.58 -2.94 7.97
C TYR A 30 12.17 -1.65 8.52
N PRO A 31 13.20 -1.07 7.87
CA PRO A 31 13.77 0.20 8.30
C PRO A 31 12.83 1.36 7.95
N VAL A 32 13.05 2.55 8.56
CA VAL A 32 12.17 3.73 8.35
C VAL A 32 12.10 4.14 6.88
N GLU A 33 13.20 3.98 6.14
CA GLU A 33 13.30 4.27 4.73
C GLU A 33 12.29 3.47 3.88
N ALA A 34 11.96 2.24 4.30
CA ALA A 34 10.95 1.42 3.64
C ALA A 34 9.54 2.02 3.79
N PHE A 35 9.23 2.54 4.97
CA PHE A 35 7.94 3.19 5.24
C PHE A 35 7.80 4.48 4.45
N ASP A 36 8.86 5.29 4.40
CA ASP A 36 8.88 6.52 3.60
C ASP A 36 8.74 6.22 2.11
N PHE A 37 9.43 5.19 1.62
CA PHE A 37 9.29 4.72 0.25
C PHE A 37 7.86 4.31 -0.10
N VAL A 38 7.20 3.51 0.75
CA VAL A 38 5.81 3.07 0.52
C VAL A 38 4.84 4.25 0.55
N ARG A 39 5.03 5.20 1.46
CA ARG A 39 4.23 6.43 1.53
C ARG A 39 4.33 7.24 0.24
N GLU A 40 5.55 7.54 -0.19
CA GLU A 40 5.79 8.31 -1.41
C GLU A 40 5.28 7.58 -2.67
N GLY A 41 5.44 6.25 -2.72
CA GLY A 41 4.95 5.44 -3.81
C GLY A 41 3.43 5.29 -3.85
N LEU A 42 2.74 5.27 -2.70
CA LEU A 42 1.28 5.34 -2.67
C LEU A 42 0.78 6.67 -3.25
N ASP A 43 1.33 7.80 -2.78
CA ASP A 43 0.97 9.13 -3.28
C ASP A 43 1.17 9.22 -4.80
N HIS A 44 2.29 8.65 -5.30
CA HIS A 44 2.57 8.55 -6.73
C HIS A 44 1.54 7.70 -7.48
N THR A 45 1.17 6.55 -6.93
CA THR A 45 0.23 5.61 -7.56
C THR A 45 -1.18 6.20 -7.62
N VAL A 46 -1.64 6.84 -6.53
CA VAL A 46 -2.93 7.52 -6.49
C VAL A 46 -2.98 8.64 -7.53
N HIS A 47 -1.92 9.46 -7.62
CA HIS A 47 -1.85 10.55 -8.59
C HIS A 47 -1.82 10.07 -10.04
N SER A 48 -1.08 8.98 -10.31
CA SER A 48 -0.99 8.40 -11.65
C SER A 48 -2.31 7.77 -12.11
N LEU A 49 -3.07 7.16 -11.19
CA LEU A 49 -4.34 6.50 -11.52
C LEU A 49 -5.53 7.48 -11.62
N HIS A 50 -5.58 8.52 -10.77
CA HIS A 50 -6.74 9.41 -10.66
C HIS A 50 -6.50 10.82 -11.23
N GLY A 51 -5.29 11.12 -11.70
CA GLY A 51 -4.93 12.41 -12.26
C GLY A 51 -4.73 13.54 -11.23
N PRO A 52 -4.40 14.76 -11.69
CA PRO A 52 -4.25 15.93 -10.83
C PRO A 52 -5.60 16.37 -10.23
N MET A 53 -5.57 16.90 -9.01
CA MET A 53 -6.73 17.43 -8.28
C MET A 53 -7.44 18.54 -9.07
N VAL A 54 -8.40 18.21 -9.92
CA VAL A 54 -9.27 19.21 -10.58
C VAL A 54 -10.74 19.10 -10.18
N ASP A 55 -11.19 17.98 -9.59
CA ASP A 55 -12.59 17.82 -9.19
C ASP A 55 -12.74 17.44 -7.71
N LEU A 56 -13.55 18.23 -6.99
CA LEU A 56 -13.66 18.23 -5.52
C LEU A 56 -14.62 17.14 -4.97
N ASP A 57 -15.29 16.38 -5.82
CA ASP A 57 -16.42 15.51 -5.44
C ASP A 57 -16.09 13.99 -5.39
N GLU A 58 -14.87 13.57 -5.74
CA GLU A 58 -14.50 12.15 -5.88
C GLU A 58 -13.54 11.65 -4.79
N GLN A 59 -13.80 11.96 -3.50
CA GLN A 59 -13.02 11.34 -2.42
C GLN A 59 -13.20 9.81 -2.35
N GLN A 60 -14.31 9.25 -2.89
CA GLN A 60 -14.63 7.82 -2.82
C GLN A 60 -13.99 6.95 -3.90
N ASP A 61 -13.48 7.53 -5.00
CA ASP A 61 -12.94 6.73 -6.12
C ASP A 61 -11.41 6.61 -6.11
N ARG A 62 -10.71 7.24 -5.15
CA ARG A 62 -9.23 7.23 -5.09
C ARG A 62 -8.65 6.02 -4.35
N HIS A 63 -9.37 4.91 -4.33
CA HIS A 63 -8.90 3.69 -3.70
C HIS A 63 -7.98 2.94 -4.67
N VAL A 64 -6.82 2.55 -4.15
CA VAL A 64 -5.85 1.73 -4.89
C VAL A 64 -5.85 0.37 -4.22
N ASP A 65 -6.17 -0.67 -4.97
CA ASP A 65 -6.09 -2.04 -4.44
C ASP A 65 -4.63 -2.47 -4.21
N GLY A 66 -4.42 -3.55 -3.46
CA GLY A 66 -3.06 -4.01 -3.13
C GLY A 66 -2.22 -4.38 -4.35
N ARG A 67 -2.86 -4.83 -5.44
CA ARG A 67 -2.19 -5.20 -6.69
C ARG A 67 -1.73 -3.96 -7.45
N GLN A 68 -2.61 -2.98 -7.59
CA GLN A 68 -2.32 -1.68 -8.21
C GLN A 68 -1.22 -0.96 -7.44
N LEU A 69 -1.29 -0.97 -6.11
CA LEU A 69 -0.24 -0.37 -5.26
C LEU A 69 1.09 -1.09 -5.45
N SER A 70 1.11 -2.42 -5.47
CA SER A 70 2.34 -3.19 -5.68
C SER A 70 2.99 -2.86 -7.03
N LEU A 71 2.21 -2.77 -8.10
CA LEU A 71 2.71 -2.39 -9.43
C LEU A 71 3.19 -0.94 -9.45
N GLY A 72 2.45 -0.02 -8.84
CA GLY A 72 2.86 1.37 -8.72
C GLY A 72 4.14 1.56 -7.90
N LEU A 73 4.34 0.77 -6.83
CA LEU A 73 5.58 0.75 -6.05
C LEU A 73 6.76 0.20 -6.85
N ARG A 74 6.55 -0.84 -7.66
CA ARG A 74 7.57 -1.32 -8.61
C ARG A 74 8.01 -0.20 -9.54
N ASP A 75 7.05 0.45 -10.20
CA ASP A 75 7.33 1.49 -11.18
C ASP A 75 7.98 2.70 -10.51
N HIS A 76 7.53 3.07 -9.30
CA HIS A 76 8.14 4.11 -8.48
C HIS A 76 9.60 3.77 -8.08
N ALA A 77 9.88 2.53 -7.69
CA ALA A 77 11.25 2.09 -7.38
C ALA A 77 12.16 2.20 -8.61
N ILE A 78 11.70 1.73 -9.77
CA ILE A 78 12.45 1.81 -11.02
C ILE A 78 12.70 3.27 -11.41
N ARG A 79 11.68 4.12 -11.30
CA ARG A 79 11.80 5.54 -11.64
C ARG A 79 12.81 6.28 -10.74
N ARG A 80 12.86 5.92 -9.46
CA ARG A 80 13.71 6.57 -8.47
C ARG A 80 15.15 6.05 -8.47
N PHE A 81 15.33 4.73 -8.63
CA PHE A 81 16.62 4.07 -8.43
C PHE A 81 17.17 3.41 -9.70
N GLY A 82 16.37 3.29 -10.76
CA GLY A 82 16.75 2.60 -12.00
C GLY A 82 17.20 1.16 -11.72
N LEU A 83 18.35 0.78 -12.27
CA LEU A 83 18.96 -0.54 -12.09
C LEU A 83 19.32 -0.86 -10.62
N LEU A 84 19.33 0.14 -9.72
CA LEU A 84 19.56 -0.06 -8.30
C LEU A 84 18.28 -0.36 -7.51
N ALA A 85 17.10 -0.38 -8.15
CA ALA A 85 15.83 -0.61 -7.48
C ALA A 85 15.83 -1.92 -6.66
N HIS A 86 16.22 -3.04 -7.27
CA HIS A 86 16.23 -4.34 -6.59
C HIS A 86 17.24 -4.41 -5.41
N PRO A 87 18.51 -4.00 -5.57
CA PRO A 87 19.45 -3.92 -4.44
C PRO A 87 18.98 -3.02 -3.29
N VAL A 88 18.40 -1.86 -3.60
CA VAL A 88 17.91 -0.91 -2.58
C VAL A 88 16.75 -1.51 -1.79
N LEU A 89 15.75 -2.07 -2.48
CA LEU A 89 14.60 -2.73 -1.83
C LEU A 89 15.06 -3.93 -0.99
N SER A 90 15.97 -4.75 -1.52
CA SER A 90 16.54 -5.89 -0.80
C SER A 90 17.27 -5.48 0.48
N ASN A 91 18.00 -4.36 0.44
CA ASN A 91 18.67 -3.79 1.61
C ASN A 91 17.68 -3.30 2.69
N TRP A 92 16.44 -3.03 2.31
CA TRP A 92 15.35 -2.70 3.23
C TRP A 92 14.48 -3.90 3.61
N ASN A 93 14.96 -5.12 3.35
CA ASN A 93 14.24 -6.36 3.59
C ASN A 93 12.96 -6.53 2.74
N ILE A 94 12.80 -5.75 1.67
CA ILE A 94 11.71 -5.89 0.70
C ILE A 94 12.20 -6.80 -0.43
N THR A 95 11.70 -8.02 -0.45
CA THR A 95 12.15 -9.09 -1.37
C THR A 95 11.01 -9.64 -2.24
N ARG A 96 9.77 -9.30 -1.91
CA ARG A 96 8.55 -9.74 -2.60
C ARG A 96 7.44 -8.72 -2.40
N SER A 97 6.43 -8.77 -3.26
CA SER A 97 5.29 -7.85 -3.18
C SER A 97 4.54 -7.96 -1.85
N ASP A 98 4.56 -9.14 -1.21
CA ASP A 98 3.99 -9.37 0.12
C ASP A 98 4.56 -8.43 1.19
N ASP A 99 5.83 -8.03 1.04
CA ASP A 99 6.52 -7.17 2.00
C ASP A 99 5.95 -5.74 1.96
N PHE A 100 5.51 -5.26 0.78
CA PHE A 100 4.75 -4.01 0.68
C PHE A 100 3.45 -4.09 1.47
N GLY A 101 2.72 -5.19 1.34
CA GLY A 101 1.48 -5.41 2.10
C GLY A 101 1.73 -5.36 3.61
N ARG A 102 2.82 -5.98 4.08
CA ARG A 102 3.20 -5.95 5.51
C ARG A 102 3.50 -4.54 5.99
N ILE A 103 4.22 -3.73 5.20
CA ILE A 103 4.50 -2.33 5.50
C ILE A 103 3.21 -1.52 5.54
N VAL A 104 2.35 -1.63 4.53
CA VAL A 104 1.04 -0.94 4.47
C VAL A 104 0.18 -1.28 5.68
N TYR A 105 0.08 -2.56 6.05
CA TYR A 105 -0.68 -2.99 7.23
C TYR A 105 -0.06 -2.52 8.55
N ALA A 106 1.28 -2.40 8.63
CA ALA A 106 1.93 -1.77 9.78
C ALA A 106 1.56 -0.28 9.88
N MET A 107 1.53 0.45 8.76
CA MET A 107 1.13 1.86 8.70
C MET A 107 -0.35 2.07 9.08
N ILE A 108 -1.24 1.15 8.68
CA ILE A 108 -2.65 1.16 9.07
C ILE A 108 -2.79 0.98 10.58
N GLN A 109 -2.06 0.04 11.18
CA GLN A 109 -2.07 -0.15 12.64
C GLN A 109 -1.57 1.08 13.40
N GLN A 110 -0.67 1.86 12.80
CA GLN A 110 -0.18 3.12 13.36
C GLN A 110 -1.10 4.33 13.10
N GLY A 111 -2.22 4.14 12.36
CA GLY A 111 -3.17 5.21 12.04
C GLY A 111 -2.67 6.22 11.01
N THR A 112 -1.59 5.90 10.28
CA THR A 112 -1.03 6.78 9.23
C THR A 112 -1.68 6.52 7.86
N MET A 113 -2.37 5.38 7.70
CA MET A 113 -3.13 5.02 6.51
C MET A 113 -4.47 4.40 6.88
N SER A 114 -5.46 4.53 5.98
CA SER A 114 -6.77 3.88 6.09
C SER A 114 -6.91 2.81 5.02
N ARG A 115 -7.53 1.68 5.40
CA ARG A 115 -7.95 0.60 4.49
C ARG A 115 -9.45 0.62 4.27
N THR A 116 -9.91 0.01 3.19
CA THR A 116 -11.30 -0.40 3.03
C THR A 116 -11.54 -1.78 3.66
N ASP A 117 -12.81 -2.15 3.84
CA ASP A 117 -13.19 -3.48 4.34
C ASP A 117 -12.85 -4.61 3.35
N ARG A 118 -12.59 -4.26 2.09
CA ARG A 118 -12.30 -5.22 1.02
C ARG A 118 -10.80 -5.50 0.89
N ASP A 119 -9.96 -4.59 1.36
CA ASP A 119 -8.50 -4.73 1.24
C ASP A 119 -7.99 -5.85 2.14
N ARG A 120 -7.21 -6.73 1.54
CA ARG A 120 -6.64 -7.92 2.15
C ARG A 120 -5.13 -7.91 2.00
N LEU A 121 -4.43 -8.47 2.98
CA LEU A 121 -2.97 -8.58 2.91
C LEU A 121 -2.57 -9.49 1.73
N GLU A 122 -3.43 -10.46 1.43
CA GLU A 122 -3.31 -11.39 0.32
C GLU A 122 -3.33 -10.71 -1.06
N ASP A 123 -3.88 -9.50 -1.18
CA ASP A 123 -3.88 -8.75 -2.45
C ASP A 123 -2.46 -8.34 -2.88
N PHE A 124 -1.50 -8.40 -1.96
CA PHE A 124 -0.09 -8.14 -2.20
C PHE A 124 0.71 -9.41 -2.51
N PHE A 125 0.11 -10.60 -2.42
CA PHE A 125 0.89 -11.84 -2.51
C PHE A 125 1.18 -12.24 -3.95
N GLY A 126 2.47 -12.37 -4.28
CA GLY A 126 2.92 -12.84 -5.59
C GLY A 126 2.42 -12.00 -6.77
N VAL A 127 2.28 -10.68 -6.60
CA VAL A 127 1.80 -9.78 -7.65
C VAL A 127 2.77 -9.76 -8.84
N PHE A 128 4.07 -9.79 -8.54
CA PHE A 128 5.14 -9.92 -9.52
C PHE A 128 6.36 -10.58 -8.89
N ASP A 129 7.24 -11.09 -9.76
CA ASP A 129 8.54 -11.63 -9.39
C ASP A 129 9.60 -10.52 -9.44
N PHE A 130 10.39 -10.35 -8.38
CA PHE A 130 11.37 -9.26 -8.27
C PHE A 130 12.53 -9.42 -9.26
N ASP A 131 12.98 -10.64 -9.53
CA ASP A 131 14.06 -10.90 -10.49
C ASP A 131 13.62 -10.55 -11.91
N VAL A 132 12.35 -10.78 -12.25
CA VAL A 132 11.77 -10.39 -13.54
C VAL A 132 11.45 -8.90 -13.60
N ALA A 133 10.87 -8.35 -12.54
CA ALA A 133 10.41 -6.97 -12.52
C ALA A 133 11.53 -5.93 -12.50
N PHE A 134 12.72 -6.32 -12.04
CA PHE A 134 13.88 -5.42 -11.93
C PHE A 134 15.07 -5.88 -12.78
N CYS A 135 14.85 -6.75 -13.76
CA CYS A 135 15.88 -7.05 -14.76
C CYS A 135 16.14 -5.83 -15.66
N ASP A 136 17.31 -5.79 -16.29
CA ASP A 136 17.75 -4.67 -17.12
C ASP A 136 16.70 -4.28 -18.17
N GLU A 137 16.12 -5.27 -18.86
CA GLU A 137 15.11 -5.03 -19.90
C GLU A 137 13.84 -4.39 -19.34
N ALA A 138 13.31 -4.91 -18.23
CA ALA A 138 12.11 -4.38 -17.60
C ALA A 138 12.32 -2.95 -17.07
N VAL A 139 13.50 -2.70 -16.48
CA VAL A 139 13.89 -1.37 -15.99
C VAL A 139 13.98 -0.39 -17.16
N GLU A 140 14.62 -0.77 -18.26
CA GLU A 140 14.76 0.09 -19.43
C GLU A 140 13.41 0.44 -20.07
N ASP A 141 12.50 -0.52 -20.15
CA ASP A 141 11.17 -0.32 -20.74
C ASP A 141 10.34 0.67 -19.90
N VAL A 142 10.30 0.50 -18.58
CA VAL A 142 9.61 1.44 -17.67
C VAL A 142 10.21 2.85 -17.76
N LEU A 143 11.55 2.98 -17.78
CA LEU A 143 12.21 4.27 -17.94
C LEU A 143 12.01 4.90 -19.33
N ARG A 144 11.75 4.09 -20.36
CA ARG A 144 11.41 4.59 -21.71
C ARG A 144 9.99 5.13 -21.72
N GLU A 145 9.03 4.37 -21.21
CA GLU A 145 7.62 4.79 -21.11
C GLU A 145 7.50 6.16 -20.41
N PHE A 146 8.21 6.34 -19.29
CA PHE A 146 8.19 7.63 -18.59
C PHE A 146 8.77 8.79 -19.39
N ARG A 147 9.86 8.57 -20.14
CA ARG A 147 10.44 9.63 -20.99
C ARG A 147 9.50 10.01 -22.13
N ASP A 148 8.75 9.05 -22.64
CA ASP A 148 7.77 9.29 -23.70
C ASP A 148 6.54 10.05 -23.16
N GLU A 149 6.07 9.72 -21.95
CA GLU A 149 4.99 10.46 -21.28
C GLU A 149 5.36 11.92 -20.99
N GLU A 150 6.58 12.18 -20.53
CA GLU A 150 7.08 13.55 -20.29
C GLU A 150 7.15 14.37 -21.58
N ARG A 151 7.49 13.71 -22.70
CA ARG A 151 7.49 14.34 -24.03
C ARG A 151 6.10 14.68 -24.56
N VAL A 152 5.08 13.94 -24.18
CA VAL A 152 3.69 14.17 -24.63
C VAL A 152 3.02 15.28 -23.81
N ARG A 153 3.42 15.47 -22.54
CA ARG A 153 2.90 16.56 -21.68
C ARG A 153 3.61 17.91 -21.85
N GLY A 154 4.80 17.95 -22.45
CA GLY A 154 5.59 19.17 -22.70
C GLY A 154 5.34 19.77 -24.07
#